data_AF-A0A1A3AD19-F1
#
_entry.id   AF-A0A1A3AD19-F1
#
_cell.length_a   1.000
_cell.length_b   1.000
_cell.length_c   1.000
_cell.angle_alpha   90.00
_cell.angle_beta   90.00
_cell.angle_gamma   90.00
#
_symmetry.space_group_name_H-M   'P 1'
#
loop_
_entity.id
_entity.type
_entity.pdbx_description
1 polymer ?
#
loop_
_entity_poly.entity_id
_entity_poly.type
_entity_poly.pdbx_seq_one_letter_code
_entity_poly.pdbx_strand_id
1 'polypeptide(L)'
;MNTDAALQALKTVVVASYTNHTVTRGGVVKRKTAAQKQLDMAVAQALVAFAVDYDGLPGYRTPGSLWSFLVEWAKDDGDLVTPPDASMPSGFQPLQHRLDYQLVAPPKPG
;
A
#
# COMPACT_ATOMS: atom_id res chain seq x y z
N MET A 1 5.42 14.60 -19.53
CA MET A 1 5.57 13.35 -18.74
C MET A 1 4.44 12.42 -19.17
N ASN A 2 4.69 11.13 -19.39
CA ASN A 2 3.61 10.18 -19.70
C ASN A 2 2.82 9.90 -18.41
N THR A 3 1.51 10.10 -18.43
CA THR A 3 0.62 9.88 -17.28
C THR A 3 0.74 8.45 -16.73
N ASP A 4 0.95 7.46 -17.59
CA ASP A 4 1.13 6.06 -17.16
C ASP A 4 2.40 5.86 -16.33
N ALA A 5 3.49 6.51 -16.72
CA ALA A 5 4.76 6.45 -15.99
C ALA A 5 4.65 7.16 -14.64
N ALA A 6 3.90 8.26 -14.57
CA ALA A 6 3.64 8.98 -13.32
C ALA A 6 2.74 8.16 -12.37
N LEU A 7 1.71 7.50 -12.91
CA LEU A 7 0.84 6.58 -12.17
C LEU A 7 1.63 5.37 -11.63
N GLN A 8 2.53 4.79 -12.43
CA GLN A 8 3.39 3.70 -11.97
C GLN A 8 4.38 4.12 -10.87
N ALA A 9 4.99 5.31 -11.01
CA ALA A 9 5.86 5.85 -9.98
C ALA A 9 5.09 6.08 -8.67
N LEU A 10 3.87 6.63 -8.77
CA LEU A 10 3.02 6.87 -7.62
C LEU A 10 2.56 5.57 -6.96
N LYS A 11 2.15 4.58 -7.74
CA LYS A 11 1.83 3.22 -7.28
C LYS A 11 3.00 2.62 -6.48
N THR A 12 4.23 2.74 -6.99
CA THR A 12 5.43 2.22 -6.31
C THR A 12 5.60 2.83 -4.90
N VAL A 13 5.38 4.13 -4.75
CA VAL A 13 5.47 4.80 -3.44
C VAL A 13 4.32 4.37 -2.51
N VAL A 14 3.10 4.22 -3.03
CA VAL A 14 1.95 3.69 -2.29
C VAL A 14 2.24 2.27 -1.80
N VAL A 15 2.71 1.38 -2.67
CA VAL A 15 3.07 0.00 -2.33
C VAL A 15 4.18 -0.04 -1.26
N ALA A 16 5.19 0.82 -1.37
CA ALA A 16 6.24 0.94 -0.35
C ALA A 16 5.68 1.36 1.02
N SER A 17 4.57 2.10 1.08
CA SER A 17 3.91 2.43 2.36
C SER A 17 3.18 1.27 3.02
N TYR A 18 3.09 0.13 2.34
CA TYR A 18 2.66 -1.13 2.93
C TYR A 18 3.83 -2.04 3.31
N THR A 19 5.08 -1.65 3.03
CA THR A 19 6.25 -2.39 3.49
C THR A 19 6.47 -2.15 4.99
N ASN A 20 6.37 -3.23 5.77
CA ASN A 20 6.49 -3.29 7.23
C ASN A 20 5.78 -2.19 8.06
N HIS A 21 4.50 -1.93 7.80
CA HIS A 21 3.69 -1.08 8.69
C HIS A 21 3.02 -1.79 9.89
N THR A 22 3.01 -3.12 9.93
CA THR A 22 2.47 -3.87 11.09
C THR A 22 2.94 -5.31 11.04
N VAL A 23 4.05 -5.63 11.69
CA VAL A 23 4.26 -7.00 12.17
C VAL A 23 3.36 -7.17 13.40
N THR A 24 2.07 -7.44 13.18
CA THR A 24 1.21 -8.03 14.20
C THR A 24 1.57 -9.50 14.32
N ARG A 25 2.72 -9.78 14.94
CA ARG A 25 2.92 -11.10 15.53
C ARG A 25 2.21 -11.08 16.88
N GLY A 26 0.96 -11.56 16.92
CA GLY A 26 0.17 -11.69 18.15
C GLY A 26 -0.55 -10.41 18.61
N GLY A 27 -1.01 -9.54 17.71
CA GLY A 27 -1.88 -8.41 18.07
C GLY A 27 -1.20 -7.16 18.65
N VAL A 28 0.14 -7.09 18.66
CA VAL A 28 0.87 -5.90 19.13
C VAL A 28 1.02 -4.87 18.00
N VAL A 29 0.30 -3.75 18.12
CA VAL A 29 0.50 -2.57 17.27
C VAL A 29 1.78 -1.87 17.70
N LYS A 30 2.88 -2.05 16.94
CA LYS A 30 4.11 -1.26 17.14
C LYS A 30 3.89 0.15 16.61
N ARG A 31 4.40 1.16 17.32
CA ARG A 31 4.36 2.56 16.85
C ARG A 31 5.18 2.69 15.57
N LYS A 32 4.65 3.44 14.59
CA LYS A 32 5.40 3.81 13.38
C LYS A 32 6.71 4.52 13.76
N THR A 33 7.83 4.08 13.17
CA THR A 33 9.13 4.75 13.28
C THR A 33 9.10 6.13 12.61
N ALA A 34 10.10 6.97 12.89
CA ALA A 34 10.20 8.28 12.23
C ALA A 34 10.30 8.15 10.70
N ALA A 35 11.06 7.17 10.20
CA ALA A 35 11.18 6.88 8.78
C ALA A 35 9.84 6.47 8.14
N GLN A 36 9.03 5.67 8.84
CA GLN A 36 7.70 5.27 8.38
C GLN A 36 6.73 6.46 8.29
N LYS A 37 6.78 7.38 9.27
CA LYS A 37 5.97 8.61 9.21
C LYS A 37 6.40 9.54 8.07
N GLN A 38 7.71 9.62 7.80
CA GLN A 38 8.23 10.39 6.66
C GLN A 38 7.76 9.81 5.33
N LEU A 39 7.70 8.48 5.22
CA LEU A 39 7.18 7.82 4.03
C LEU A 39 5.68 8.06 3.83
N ASP A 40 4.86 7.96 4.89
CA ASP A 40 3.44 8.34 4.83
C ASP A 40 3.25 9.80 4.35
N MET A 41 4.11 10.71 4.82
CA MET A 41 4.06 12.12 4.43
C MET A 41 4.50 12.31 2.97
N ALA A 42 5.52 11.58 2.51
CA ALA A 42 5.97 11.62 1.12
C ALA A 42 4.89 11.10 0.17
N VAL A 43 4.19 10.03 0.54
CA VAL A 43 3.00 9.52 -0.17
C VAL A 43 1.93 10.60 -0.26
N ALA A 44 1.56 11.21 0.87
CA ALA A 44 0.52 12.22 0.90
C ALA A 44 0.87 13.43 0.01
N GLN A 45 2.12 13.88 0.04
CA GLN A 45 2.62 14.95 -0.83
C GLN A 45 2.60 14.54 -2.30
N ALA A 46 3.01 13.32 -2.63
CA ALA A 46 3.01 12.82 -4.01
C ALA A 46 1.60 12.69 -4.58
N LEU A 47 0.62 12.25 -3.78
CA LEU A 47 -0.80 12.21 -4.19
C LEU A 47 -1.35 13.60 -4.46
N VAL A 48 -1.02 14.58 -3.60
CA VAL A 48 -1.45 15.97 -3.78
C VAL A 48 -0.79 16.60 -5.01
N ALA A 49 0.52 16.42 -5.18
CA ALA A 49 1.26 16.92 -6.34
C ALA A 49 0.70 16.33 -7.64
N PHE A 50 0.45 15.01 -7.68
CA PHE A 50 -0.17 14.37 -8.83
C PHE A 50 -1.57 14.93 -9.11
N ALA A 51 -2.40 15.12 -8.08
CA ALA A 51 -3.74 15.68 -8.25
C ALA A 51 -3.71 17.12 -8.81
N VAL A 52 -2.70 17.93 -8.44
CA VAL A 52 -2.49 19.28 -8.98
C VAL A 52 -1.98 19.25 -10.41
N ASP A 53 -0.97 18.41 -10.70
CA ASP A 53 -0.32 18.35 -12.00
C ASP A 53 -1.19 17.72 -13.10
N TYR A 54 -2.12 16.84 -12.71
CA TYR A 54 -2.99 16.08 -13.61
C TYR A 54 -4.48 16.37 -13.38
N ASP A 55 -4.80 17.56 -12.85
CA ASP A 55 -6.17 18.03 -12.62
C ASP A 55 -6.99 17.89 -13.92
N GLY A 56 -7.98 16.99 -13.91
CA GLY A 56 -8.83 16.72 -15.07
C GLY A 56 -8.81 15.28 -15.61
N LEU A 57 -8.02 14.34 -15.08
CA LEU A 57 -8.17 12.92 -15.44
C LEU A 57 -9.52 12.39 -14.90
N PRO A 58 -10.45 11.94 -15.78
CA PRO A 58 -11.76 11.47 -15.36
C PRO A 58 -11.61 10.13 -14.61
N GLY A 59 -11.54 10.19 -13.27
CA GLY A 59 -11.50 9.02 -12.40
C GLY A 59 -10.87 9.27 -11.03
N TYR A 60 -9.93 10.21 -10.92
CA TYR A 60 -9.08 10.40 -9.72
C TYR A 60 -9.17 11.81 -9.14
N ARG A 61 -10.39 12.37 -9.05
CA ARG A 61 -10.63 13.79 -8.71
C ARG A 61 -10.17 14.22 -7.31
N THR A 62 -9.87 13.27 -6.44
CA THR A 62 -9.36 13.56 -5.10
C THR A 62 -8.18 12.66 -4.76
N PRO A 63 -7.23 13.13 -3.91
CA PRO A 63 -6.15 12.30 -3.39
C PRO A 63 -6.65 10.98 -2.78
N GLY A 64 -7.82 11.00 -2.13
CA GLY A 64 -8.45 9.79 -1.58
C GLY A 64 -8.89 8.79 -2.65
N SER A 65 -9.56 9.26 -3.70
CA SER A 65 -9.96 8.39 -4.82
C SER A 65 -8.77 7.83 -5.59
N LEU A 66 -7.71 8.62 -5.76
CA LEU A 66 -6.47 8.20 -6.38
C LEU A 66 -5.77 7.13 -5.55
N TRP A 67 -5.70 7.32 -4.23
CA TRP A 67 -5.17 6.31 -3.31
C TRP A 67 -5.92 4.99 -3.42
N SER A 68 -7.27 5.01 -3.37
CA SER A 68 -8.08 3.80 -3.50
C SER A 68 -7.84 3.08 -4.83
N PHE A 69 -7.75 3.82 -5.94
CA PHE A 69 -7.42 3.24 -7.24
C PHE A 69 -6.04 2.56 -7.24
N LEU A 70 -5.01 3.24 -6.73
CA LEU A 70 -3.64 2.70 -6.69
C LEU A 70 -3.54 1.45 -5.81
N VAL A 71 -4.31 1.39 -4.72
CA VAL A 71 -4.38 0.20 -3.85
C VAL A 71 -5.06 -0.97 -4.56
N GLU A 72 -6.18 -0.76 -5.23
CA GLU A 72 -6.86 -1.81 -5.99
C GLU A 72 -5.98 -2.30 -7.15
N TRP A 73 -5.34 -1.38 -7.88
CA TRP A 73 -4.39 -1.74 -8.92
C TRP A 73 -3.19 -2.54 -8.37
N ALA A 74 -2.65 -2.16 -7.22
CA ALA A 74 -1.57 -2.92 -6.59
C ALA A 74 -2.02 -4.30 -6.06
N LYS A 75 -3.29 -4.47 -5.72
CA LYS A 75 -3.86 -5.80 -5.41
C LYS A 75 -4.00 -6.65 -6.66
N ASP A 76 -4.50 -6.08 -7.76
CA ASP A 76 -4.68 -6.77 -9.03
C ASP A 76 -3.34 -7.24 -9.62
N ASP A 77 -2.28 -6.42 -9.51
CA ASP A 77 -0.92 -6.79 -9.91
C ASP A 77 -0.25 -7.76 -8.90
N GLY A 78 -0.85 -7.94 -7.72
CA GLY A 78 -0.37 -8.83 -6.67
C GLY A 78 0.81 -8.28 -5.86
N ASP A 79 1.05 -6.97 -5.87
CA ASP A 79 2.04 -6.31 -5.01
C ASP A 79 1.56 -6.21 -3.56
N LEU A 80 0.25 -6.02 -3.38
CA LEU A 80 -0.42 -5.99 -2.09
C LEU A 80 -1.31 -7.22 -1.92
N VAL A 81 -1.22 -7.85 -0.76
CA VAL A 81 -1.98 -9.05 -0.41
C VAL A 81 -2.64 -8.89 0.95
N THR A 82 -3.77 -9.55 1.13
CA THR A 82 -4.44 -9.68 2.43
C THR A 82 -4.14 -11.09 2.95
N PRO A 83 -3.08 -11.27 3.76
CA PRO A 83 -2.68 -12.61 4.18
C PRO A 83 -3.67 -13.19 5.17
N PRO A 84 -4.02 -14.49 5.03
CA PRO A 84 -4.94 -15.15 5.94
C PRO A 84 -4.33 -15.21 7.35
N ASP A 85 -4.97 -14.52 8.29
CA ASP A 85 -4.69 -14.60 9.71
C ASP A 85 -5.89 -15.27 10.40
N ALA A 86 -5.68 -16.49 10.90
CA ALA A 86 -6.72 -17.27 11.59
C ALA A 86 -7.18 -16.63 12.92
N SER A 87 -6.44 -15.64 13.44
CA SER A 87 -6.81 -14.87 14.62
C SER A 87 -7.68 -13.64 14.30
N MET A 88 -7.89 -13.31 13.01
CA MET A 88 -8.72 -12.18 12.59
C MET A 88 -9.85 -12.62 11.63
N PRO A 89 -11.05 -12.03 11.73
CA PRO A 89 -12.10 -12.25 10.74
C PRO A 89 -11.62 -11.84 9.34
N SER A 90 -12.08 -12.53 8.31
CA SER A 90 -11.65 -12.40 6.91
C SER A 90 -11.81 -10.99 6.30
N GLY A 91 -12.58 -10.09 6.91
CA GLY A 91 -12.72 -8.69 6.51
C GLY A 91 -11.87 -7.68 7.30
N PHE A 92 -11.14 -8.13 8.32
CA PHE A 92 -10.34 -7.28 9.22
C PHE A 92 -8.83 -7.51 9.09
N GLN A 93 -8.43 -8.34 8.13
CA GLN A 93 -7.03 -8.66 7.90
C GLN A 93 -6.29 -7.45 7.30
N PRO A 94 -5.11 -7.10 7.83
CA PRO A 94 -4.36 -5.95 7.34
C PRO A 94 -3.78 -6.22 5.95
N LEU A 95 -3.85 -5.24 5.06
CA LEU A 95 -3.18 -5.28 3.77
C LEU A 95 -1.66 -5.21 3.97
N GLN A 96 -0.91 -6.05 3.27
CA GLN A 96 0.55 -6.16 3.40
C GLN A 96 1.23 -6.21 2.05
N HIS A 97 2.49 -5.78 2.01
CA HIS A 97 3.34 -6.01 0.85
C HIS A 97 3.64 -7.50 0.64
N ARG A 98 3.54 -8.00 -0.59
CA ARG A 98 3.71 -9.43 -0.90
C ARG A 98 5.07 -9.99 -0.49
N LEU A 99 6.15 -9.25 -0.70
CA LEU A 99 7.50 -9.71 -0.34
C LEU A 99 7.66 -9.87 1.19
N ASP A 100 7.00 -9.02 1.98
CA ASP A 100 7.03 -9.15 3.44
C ASP A 100 6.27 -10.40 3.90
N TYR A 101 5.16 -10.73 3.26
CA TYR A 101 4.41 -11.96 3.53
C TYR A 101 5.20 -13.24 3.19
N GLN A 102 5.88 -13.27 2.05
CA GLN A 102 6.64 -14.45 1.59
C GLN A 102 7.83 -14.78 2.51
N LEU A 103 8.37 -13.80 3.22
CA LEU A 103 9.45 -14.01 4.20
C LEU A 103 8.95 -14.58 5.55
N VAL A 104 7.65 -14.47 5.84
CA VAL A 104 7.06 -14.87 7.12
C VAL A 104 6.30 -16.20 7.02
N ALA A 105 5.81 -16.57 5.84
CA ALA A 105 5.17 -17.86 5.62
C ALA A 105 6.22 -18.99 5.66
N PRO A 106 6.12 -19.97 6.58
CA PRO A 106 6.95 -21.17 6.48
C PRO A 106 6.63 -21.88 5.15
N PRO A 107 7.64 -22.51 4.50
CA PRO A 107 7.37 -23.34 3.34
C PRO A 107 6.32 -24.40 3.73
N LYS A 108 5.27 -24.55 2.91
CA LYS A 108 4.26 -25.59 3.09
C LYS A 108 4.98 -26.94 3.24
N PRO A 109 4.71 -27.73 4.29
CA PRO A 109 5.17 -29.11 4.31
C PRO A 109 4.41 -29.87 3.21
N GLY A 110 5.16 -30.48 2.30
CA GLY A 110 4.67 -31.48 1.35
C GLY A 110 4.57 -32.85 2.00
#